data_AF-X0YFI0-F1
#
_entry.id   AF-X0YFI0-F1
#
_cell.length_a   1.000
_cell.length_b   1.000
_cell.length_c   1.000
_cell.angle_alpha   90.00
_cell.angle_beta   90.00
_cell.angle_gamma   90.00
#
_symmetry.space_group_name_H-M   'P 1'
#
loop_
_entity.id
_entity.type
_entity.pdbx_description
1 polymer ?
#
loop_
_entity_poly.entity_id
_entity_poly.type
_entity_poly.pdbx_seq_one_letter_code
_entity_poly.pdbx_strand_id
1 'polypeptide(L)'
;QNQLIQTTRGPEIVFHEDYLRMFRAVRFACKLNFNISSEVENGIMLNAMNLLDVPKERIISELKTSLSYSPTKTFILMRDLGILEVMFPEVKNIELDNHIYSIKDTWTRIESKLKFLETKDSKNVNLFLTMILEEIIITRDSDLIQSVERILRHYKFSNKEISEILDYLKYRNSLIDLTEIVPEDFDIRKTLRELGDLVDGVILWTESELSIRTEGIDLD
;
A
#
# COMPACT_ATOMS: atom_id res chain seq x y z
N GLN A 1 15.63 26.96 -6.42
CA GLN A 1 15.00 25.94 -7.27
C GLN A 1 13.74 25.45 -6.57
N ASN A 2 12.60 25.36 -7.27
CA ASN A 2 11.27 25.23 -6.65
C ASN A 2 10.87 23.79 -6.22
N GLN A 3 11.82 22.84 -6.17
CA GLN A 3 11.60 21.45 -5.73
C GLN A 3 10.30 20.82 -6.27
N LEU A 4 10.09 20.95 -7.59
CA LEU A 4 8.86 20.59 -8.28
C LEU A 4 9.17 19.62 -9.43
N ILE A 5 8.38 18.55 -9.54
CA ILE A 5 8.41 17.64 -10.68
C ILE A 5 7.59 18.27 -11.80
N GLN A 6 8.25 18.52 -12.93
CA GLN A 6 7.67 19.10 -14.13
C GLN A 6 8.06 18.31 -15.37
N THR A 7 7.20 18.32 -16.38
CA THR A 7 7.46 17.75 -17.69
C THR A 7 8.26 18.72 -18.56
N THR A 8 9.13 18.21 -19.44
CA THR A 8 9.97 19.05 -20.30
C THR A 8 9.22 19.70 -21.47
N ARG A 9 8.10 19.10 -21.91
CA ARG A 9 7.33 19.49 -23.11
C ARG A 9 5.82 19.50 -22.87
N GLY A 10 5.40 19.71 -21.62
CA GLY A 10 3.99 19.58 -21.20
C GLY A 10 3.57 18.11 -20.94
N PRO A 11 2.59 17.88 -20.06
CA PRO A 11 2.20 16.54 -19.63
C PRO A 11 1.52 15.73 -20.73
N GLU A 12 0.65 16.34 -21.53
CA GLU A 12 -0.07 15.67 -22.63
C GLU A 12 0.92 14.98 -23.59
N ILE A 13 1.89 15.74 -24.11
CA ILE A 13 2.90 15.22 -25.04
C ILE A 13 3.75 14.13 -24.38
N VAL A 14 4.22 14.38 -23.15
CA VAL A 14 5.13 13.46 -22.46
C VAL A 14 4.44 12.14 -22.10
N PHE A 15 3.17 12.16 -21.69
CA PHE A 15 2.45 10.95 -21.28
C PHE A 15 1.97 10.11 -22.46
N HIS A 16 1.55 10.73 -23.58
CA HIS A 16 1.19 9.96 -24.78
C HIS A 16 2.37 9.22 -25.41
N GLU A 17 3.60 9.67 -25.19
CA GLU A 17 4.80 8.94 -25.63
C GLU A 17 5.10 7.69 -24.80
N ASP A 18 4.84 7.72 -23.49
CA ASP A 18 4.99 6.58 -22.58
C ASP A 18 4.16 6.81 -21.31
N TYR A 19 3.02 6.12 -21.21
CA TYR A 19 2.10 6.26 -20.08
C TYR A 19 2.76 5.93 -18.73
N LEU A 20 3.83 5.12 -18.70
CA LEU A 20 4.59 4.85 -17.46
C LEU A 20 5.19 6.12 -16.86
N ARG A 21 5.39 7.18 -17.65
CA ARG A 21 5.97 8.44 -17.15
C ARG A 21 5.10 9.14 -16.11
N MET A 22 3.79 8.90 -16.11
CA MET A 22 2.91 9.34 -15.03
C MET A 22 3.32 8.73 -13.70
N PHE A 23 3.51 7.40 -13.66
CA PHE A 23 3.97 6.71 -12.46
C PHE A 23 5.42 7.07 -12.09
N ARG A 24 6.28 7.31 -13.09
CA ARG A 24 7.65 7.79 -12.83
C ARG A 24 7.67 9.17 -12.18
N ALA A 25 6.70 10.05 -12.47
CA ALA A 25 6.57 11.33 -11.78
C ALA A 25 6.31 11.11 -10.28
N VAL A 26 5.41 10.18 -9.93
CA VAL A 26 5.19 9.75 -8.53
C VAL A 26 6.47 9.22 -7.91
N ARG A 27 7.18 8.32 -8.59
CA ARG A 27 8.46 7.78 -8.09
C ARG A 27 9.49 8.88 -7.83
N PHE A 28 9.63 9.85 -8.75
CA PHE A 28 10.57 10.95 -8.58
C PHE A 28 10.17 11.88 -7.44
N ALA A 29 8.87 12.18 -7.30
CA ALA A 29 8.33 12.96 -6.18
C ALA A 29 8.62 12.28 -4.82
N CYS A 30 8.52 10.95 -4.75
CA CYS A 30 8.87 10.17 -3.56
C CYS A 30 10.38 10.16 -3.32
N LYS A 31 11.17 9.84 -4.35
CA LYS A 31 12.64 9.75 -4.25
C LYS A 31 13.30 11.06 -3.82
N LEU A 32 12.87 12.17 -4.40
CA LEU A 32 13.49 13.49 -4.18
C LEU A 32 12.80 14.29 -3.07
N ASN A 33 11.71 13.74 -2.53
CA ASN A 33 10.78 14.46 -1.67
C ASN A 33 10.30 15.81 -2.25
N PHE A 34 9.97 15.81 -3.55
CA PHE A 34 9.47 17.00 -4.27
C PHE A 34 7.96 16.94 -4.44
N ASN A 35 7.34 18.09 -4.68
CA ASN A 35 5.93 18.15 -5.07
C ASN A 35 5.80 17.95 -6.59
N ILE A 36 4.63 17.57 -7.08
CA ILE A 36 4.32 17.52 -8.51
C ILE A 36 3.65 18.85 -8.87
N SER A 37 3.96 19.43 -10.04
CA SER A 37 3.26 20.66 -10.46
C SER A 37 1.80 20.37 -10.76
N SER A 38 0.90 21.30 -10.47
CA SER A 38 -0.54 21.11 -10.72
C SER A 38 -0.85 20.82 -12.19
N GLU A 39 -0.06 21.34 -13.13
CA GLU A 39 -0.15 20.98 -14.55
C GLU A 39 0.10 19.48 -14.77
N VAL A 40 1.14 18.92 -14.14
CA VAL A 40 1.49 17.50 -14.23
C VAL A 40 0.47 16.65 -13.47
N GLU A 41 0.00 17.08 -12.30
CA GLU A 41 -1.06 16.39 -11.55
C GLU A 41 -2.33 16.25 -12.38
N ASN A 42 -2.81 17.35 -12.96
CA ASN A 42 -3.97 17.34 -13.86
C ASN A 42 -3.75 16.44 -15.08
N GLY A 43 -2.56 16.51 -15.68
CA GLY A 43 -2.20 15.65 -16.78
C GLY A 43 -2.23 14.17 -16.42
N ILE A 44 -1.78 13.80 -15.21
CA ILE A 44 -1.85 12.42 -14.72
C ILE A 44 -3.30 12.01 -14.51
N MET A 45 -4.10 12.81 -13.79
CA MET A 45 -5.50 12.48 -13.50
C MET A 45 -6.32 12.25 -14.79
N LEU A 46 -6.13 13.08 -15.81
CA LEU A 46 -6.81 12.94 -17.11
C LEU A 46 -6.40 11.69 -17.89
N ASN A 47 -5.19 11.17 -17.65
CA ASN A 47 -4.60 10.07 -18.43
C ASN A 47 -4.43 8.79 -17.61
N ALA A 48 -4.77 8.77 -16.33
CA ALA A 48 -4.47 7.66 -15.42
C ALA A 48 -4.99 6.31 -15.95
N MET A 49 -6.17 6.28 -16.57
CA MET A 49 -6.75 5.08 -17.18
C MET A 49 -5.84 4.43 -18.25
N ASN A 50 -5.01 5.23 -18.94
CA ASN A 50 -4.08 4.73 -19.95
C ASN A 50 -2.93 3.89 -19.33
N LEU A 51 -2.77 3.90 -18.00
CA LEU A 51 -1.88 2.97 -17.31
C LEU A 51 -2.31 1.50 -17.46
N LEU A 52 -3.57 1.22 -17.83
CA LEU A 52 -4.03 -0.14 -18.13
C LEU A 52 -3.32 -0.75 -19.34
N ASP A 53 -2.87 0.08 -20.29
CA ASP A 53 -2.14 -0.34 -21.49
C ASP A 53 -0.64 -0.55 -21.22
N VAL A 54 -0.16 -0.21 -20.02
CA VAL A 54 1.23 -0.41 -19.62
C VAL A 54 1.43 -1.84 -19.11
N PRO A 55 2.52 -2.54 -19.52
CA PRO A 55 2.84 -3.85 -18.97
C PRO A 55 2.88 -3.85 -17.44
N LYS A 56 2.16 -4.80 -16.83
CA LYS A 56 1.94 -4.85 -15.37
C LYS A 56 3.25 -4.94 -14.58
N GLU A 57 4.24 -5.65 -15.12
CA GLU A 57 5.58 -5.75 -14.52
C GLU A 57 6.29 -4.39 -14.41
N ARG A 58 6.08 -3.51 -15.41
CA ARG A 58 6.65 -2.15 -15.38
C ARG A 58 5.96 -1.30 -14.32
N ILE A 59 4.63 -1.39 -14.21
CA ILE A 59 3.86 -0.71 -13.17
C ILE A 59 4.33 -1.15 -11.77
N ILE A 60 4.44 -2.46 -11.54
CA ILE A 60 4.90 -2.99 -10.25
C ILE A 60 6.34 -2.62 -9.93
N SER A 61 7.22 -2.60 -10.93
CA SER A 61 8.59 -2.13 -10.73
C SER A 61 8.63 -0.67 -10.26
N GLU A 62 7.82 0.21 -10.84
CA GLU A 62 7.75 1.61 -10.39
C GLU A 62 7.07 1.74 -9.01
N LEU A 63 6.02 0.96 -8.74
CA LEU A 63 5.33 0.93 -7.43
C LEU A 63 6.29 0.52 -6.31
N LYS A 64 6.94 -0.64 -6.44
CA LYS A 64 7.87 -1.15 -5.42
C LYS A 64 9.01 -0.18 -5.15
N THR A 65 9.55 0.42 -6.22
CA THR A 65 10.62 1.41 -6.08
C THR A 65 10.13 2.68 -5.38
N SER A 66 8.92 3.16 -5.69
CA SER A 66 8.33 4.33 -5.03
C SER A 66 8.09 4.08 -3.55
N LEU A 67 7.49 2.94 -3.21
CA LEU A 67 7.26 2.50 -1.83
C LEU A 67 8.57 2.36 -1.05
N SER A 68 9.66 1.94 -1.69
CA SER A 68 10.97 1.85 -1.03
C SER A 68 11.56 3.21 -0.64
N TYR A 69 11.15 4.29 -1.30
CA TYR A 69 11.60 5.65 -0.98
C TYR A 69 10.73 6.33 0.07
N SER A 70 9.41 6.27 -0.09
CA SER A 70 8.46 6.77 0.90
C SER A 70 7.11 6.08 0.68
N PRO A 71 6.75 5.07 1.50
CA PRO A 71 5.49 4.37 1.33
C PRO A 71 4.28 5.28 1.54
N THR A 72 4.30 6.15 2.56
CA THR A 72 3.18 7.05 2.85
C THR A 72 2.93 8.00 1.69
N LYS A 73 3.99 8.68 1.21
CA LYS A 73 3.86 9.64 0.10
C LYS A 73 3.45 8.96 -1.20
N THR A 74 3.96 7.75 -1.45
CA THR A 74 3.57 6.96 -2.62
C THR A 74 2.07 6.67 -2.59
N PHE A 75 1.56 6.18 -1.45
CA PHE A 75 0.14 5.88 -1.28
C PHE A 75 -0.73 7.13 -1.49
N ILE A 76 -0.40 8.24 -0.83
CA ILE A 76 -1.13 9.51 -0.95
C ILE A 76 -1.17 9.99 -2.41
N LEU A 77 -0.02 10.04 -3.08
CA LEU A 77 0.04 10.49 -4.48
C LEU A 77 -0.75 9.55 -5.40
N MET A 78 -0.69 8.23 -5.19
CA MET A 78 -1.46 7.29 -6.01
C MET A 78 -2.96 7.47 -5.83
N ARG A 79 -3.42 7.71 -4.59
CA ARG A 79 -4.81 8.01 -4.29
C ARG A 79 -5.24 9.31 -4.97
N ASP A 80 -4.53 10.40 -4.70
CA ASP A 80 -4.91 11.76 -5.13
C ASP A 80 -4.86 11.92 -6.66
N LEU A 81 -3.99 11.16 -7.34
CA LEU A 81 -3.86 11.18 -8.79
C LEU A 81 -4.78 10.16 -9.51
N GLY A 82 -5.64 9.44 -8.78
CA GLY A 82 -6.53 8.42 -9.33
C GLY A 82 -5.83 7.15 -9.84
N ILE A 83 -4.52 7.02 -9.62
CA ILE A 83 -3.73 5.85 -10.03
C ILE A 83 -4.15 4.61 -9.24
N LEU A 84 -4.47 4.79 -7.95
CA LEU A 84 -4.85 3.69 -7.07
C LEU A 84 -6.11 2.97 -7.58
N GLU A 85 -7.12 3.70 -8.04
CA GLU A 85 -8.35 3.15 -8.63
C GLU A 85 -8.12 2.40 -9.95
N VAL A 86 -7.18 2.88 -10.76
CA VAL A 86 -6.81 2.22 -12.01
C VAL A 86 -6.11 0.90 -11.71
N MET A 87 -5.26 0.90 -10.67
CA MET A 87 -4.51 -0.29 -10.29
C MET A 87 -5.38 -1.32 -9.56
N PHE A 88 -6.24 -0.86 -8.66
CA PHE A 88 -7.09 -1.67 -7.82
C PHE A 88 -8.53 -1.19 -8.04
N PRO A 89 -9.25 -1.75 -9.02
CA PRO A 89 -10.67 -1.45 -9.22
C PRO A 89 -11.50 -1.67 -7.96
N GLU A 90 -11.01 -2.53 -7.06
CA GLU A 90 -11.47 -2.71 -5.68
C GLU A 90 -11.26 -1.46 -4.82
N VAL A 91 -10.94 -0.27 -5.34
CA VAL A 91 -11.04 1.00 -4.63
C VAL A 91 -12.35 1.73 -4.93
N LYS A 92 -12.94 1.54 -6.11
CA LYS A 92 -14.16 2.26 -6.51
C LYS A 92 -15.40 1.92 -5.68
N ASN A 93 -15.47 0.74 -5.08
CA ASN A 93 -16.62 0.39 -4.23
C ASN A 93 -16.49 0.92 -2.78
N ILE A 94 -15.41 1.63 -2.38
CA ILE A 94 -15.31 2.16 -1.00
C ILE A 94 -16.27 3.36 -0.89
N GLU A 95 -16.59 3.99 -2.02
CA GLU A 95 -17.55 5.11 -2.10
C GLU A 95 -19.02 4.67 -2.04
N LEU A 96 -19.32 3.39 -2.29
CA LEU A 96 -20.69 2.93 -2.52
C LEU A 96 -21.27 2.10 -1.37
N ASP A 97 -20.42 1.51 -0.52
CA ASP A 97 -20.89 0.61 0.52
C ASP A 97 -21.04 1.31 1.87
N ASN A 98 -22.27 1.29 2.40
CA ASN A 98 -22.63 1.65 3.77
C ASN A 98 -22.05 0.63 4.78
N HIS A 99 -20.76 0.35 4.72
CA HIS A 99 -20.07 -0.49 5.68
C HIS A 99 -19.75 0.28 6.98
N ILE A 100 -19.45 -0.49 8.03
CA ILE A 100 -19.21 -0.04 9.41
C ILE A 100 -18.13 1.07 9.50
N TYR A 101 -17.20 1.12 8.54
CA TYR A 101 -16.15 2.14 8.42
C TYR A 101 -16.32 2.98 7.16
N SER A 102 -16.09 4.29 7.25
CA SER A 102 -16.13 5.17 6.09
C SER A 102 -14.86 5.03 5.23
N ILE A 103 -14.95 5.37 3.93
CA ILE A 103 -13.77 5.45 3.03
C ILE A 103 -12.63 6.28 3.62
N LYS A 104 -12.99 7.34 4.34
CA LYS A 104 -12.05 8.23 5.00
C LYS A 104 -11.30 7.49 6.10
N ASP A 105 -11.95 6.58 6.81
CA ASP A 105 -11.33 5.78 7.87
C ASP A 105 -10.36 4.76 7.27
N THR A 106 -10.70 4.11 6.15
CA THR A 106 -9.78 3.22 5.43
C THR A 106 -8.50 3.96 4.98
N TRP A 107 -8.65 5.14 4.37
CA TRP A 107 -7.50 5.96 3.96
C TRP A 107 -6.66 6.41 5.14
N THR A 108 -7.30 6.85 6.22
CA THR A 108 -6.62 7.29 7.43
C THR A 108 -5.84 6.13 8.06
N ARG A 109 -6.43 4.93 8.13
CA ARG A 109 -5.76 3.72 8.64
C ARG A 109 -4.54 3.35 7.82
N ILE A 110 -4.66 3.28 6.49
CA ILE A 110 -3.50 2.99 5.62
C ILE A 110 -2.41 4.05 5.84
N GLU A 111 -2.76 5.34 5.82
CA GLU A 111 -1.79 6.40 6.06
C GLU A 111 -1.11 6.28 7.43
N SER A 112 -1.86 6.03 8.50
CA SER A 112 -1.31 5.89 9.85
C SER A 112 -0.39 4.67 9.97
N LYS A 113 -0.78 3.52 9.40
CA LYS A 113 0.07 2.32 9.33
C LYS A 113 1.39 2.61 8.60
N LEU A 114 1.33 3.22 7.42
CA LEU A 114 2.53 3.50 6.63
C LEU A 114 3.42 4.57 7.29
N LYS A 115 2.84 5.62 7.89
CA LYS A 115 3.57 6.63 8.66
C LYS A 115 4.29 5.99 9.84
N PHE A 116 3.60 5.12 10.59
CA PHE A 116 4.21 4.38 11.68
C PHE A 116 5.43 3.60 11.21
N LEU A 117 5.30 2.83 10.12
CA LEU A 117 6.43 2.06 9.57
C LEU A 117 7.60 2.95 9.08
N GLU A 118 7.32 4.13 8.54
CA GLU A 118 8.36 5.11 8.21
C GLU A 118 9.10 5.60 9.46
N THR A 119 8.41 5.82 10.59
CA THR A 119 9.07 6.22 11.86
C THR A 119 10.03 5.14 12.40
N LYS A 120 9.79 3.87 12.02
CA LYS A 120 10.63 2.73 12.40
C LYS A 120 11.74 2.44 11.38
N ASP A 121 11.89 3.29 10.36
CA ASP A 121 12.81 3.12 9.22
C ASP A 121 12.68 1.76 8.51
N SER A 122 11.48 1.16 8.55
CA SER A 122 11.22 -0.07 7.82
C SER A 122 11.39 0.19 6.31
N LYS A 123 11.93 -0.81 5.60
CA LYS A 123 12.05 -0.82 4.12
C LYS A 123 11.32 -2.00 3.50
N ASN A 124 10.48 -2.68 4.26
CA ASN A 124 9.81 -3.89 3.81
C ASN A 124 8.63 -3.54 2.90
N VAL A 125 8.91 -3.47 1.59
CA VAL A 125 7.91 -3.14 0.56
C VAL A 125 6.77 -4.16 0.54
N ASN A 126 7.04 -5.45 0.80
CA ASN A 126 6.01 -6.48 0.84
C ASN A 126 5.06 -6.25 2.02
N LEU A 127 5.57 -5.88 3.19
CA LEU A 127 4.74 -5.48 4.33
C LEU A 127 3.86 -4.27 4.00
N PHE A 128 4.43 -3.23 3.36
CA PHE A 128 3.67 -2.03 2.97
C PHE A 128 2.52 -2.37 2.02
N LEU A 129 2.79 -3.18 0.99
CA LEU A 129 1.79 -3.64 0.05
C LEU A 129 0.72 -4.48 0.76
N THR A 130 1.12 -5.36 1.67
CA THR A 130 0.19 -6.20 2.42
C THR A 130 -0.80 -5.35 3.22
N MET A 131 -0.32 -4.31 3.93
CA MET A 131 -1.19 -3.42 4.70
C MET A 131 -2.14 -2.59 3.84
N ILE A 132 -1.66 -2.09 2.68
CA ILE A 132 -2.52 -1.37 1.73
C ILE A 132 -3.62 -2.30 1.20
N LEU A 133 -3.25 -3.51 0.78
CA LEU A 133 -4.18 -4.48 0.19
C LEU A 133 -5.16 -5.04 1.21
N GLU A 134 -4.74 -5.27 2.46
CA GLU A 134 -5.64 -5.67 3.54
C GLU A 134 -6.78 -4.66 3.66
N GLU A 135 -6.45 -3.39 3.89
CA GLU A 135 -7.43 -2.34 4.14
C GLU A 135 -8.41 -2.13 2.96
N ILE A 136 -7.91 -2.24 1.73
CA ILE A 136 -8.73 -2.12 0.52
C ILE A 136 -9.71 -3.30 0.36
N ILE A 137 -9.31 -4.52 0.75
CA ILE A 137 -10.05 -5.76 0.44
C ILE A 137 -10.88 -6.27 1.62
N ILE A 138 -10.38 -6.14 2.87
CA ILE A 138 -11.01 -6.71 4.08
C ILE A 138 -12.44 -6.23 4.29
N THR A 139 -12.74 -5.01 3.84
CA THR A 139 -14.06 -4.40 3.95
C THR A 139 -15.08 -4.97 2.95
N ARG A 140 -14.70 -5.93 2.10
CA ARG A 140 -15.48 -6.27 0.89
C ARG A 140 -15.52 -7.73 0.51
N ASP A 141 -14.48 -8.48 0.82
CA ASP A 141 -14.41 -9.89 0.48
C ASP A 141 -14.22 -10.73 1.74
N SER A 142 -15.12 -11.72 1.91
CA SER A 142 -15.01 -12.70 2.98
C SER A 142 -13.74 -13.55 2.87
N ASP A 143 -13.18 -13.70 1.66
CA ASP A 143 -11.92 -14.40 1.40
C ASP A 143 -10.82 -13.43 0.99
N LEU A 144 -10.37 -12.64 1.97
CA LEU A 144 -9.28 -11.68 1.84
C LEU A 144 -8.02 -12.28 1.18
N ILE A 145 -7.62 -13.48 1.61
CA ILE A 145 -6.38 -14.13 1.14
C ILE A 145 -6.49 -14.46 -0.35
N GLN A 146 -7.59 -15.08 -0.78
CA GLN A 146 -7.80 -15.43 -2.18
C GLN A 146 -7.87 -14.18 -3.07
N SER A 147 -8.55 -13.13 -2.61
CA SER A 147 -8.66 -11.89 -3.38
C SER A 147 -7.32 -11.16 -3.53
N VAL A 148 -6.53 -11.09 -2.46
CA VAL A 148 -5.16 -10.55 -2.54
C VAL A 148 -4.28 -11.40 -3.46
N GLU A 149 -4.35 -12.73 -3.37
CA GLU A 149 -3.58 -13.61 -4.26
C GLU A 149 -3.90 -13.34 -5.74
N ARG A 150 -5.19 -13.19 -6.09
CA ARG A 150 -5.63 -12.88 -7.46
C ARG A 150 -5.04 -11.56 -7.97
N ILE A 151 -5.03 -10.52 -7.13
CA ILE A 151 -4.45 -9.21 -7.46
C ILE A 151 -2.95 -9.36 -7.71
N LEU A 152 -2.22 -10.02 -6.82
CA LEU A 152 -0.76 -10.20 -6.96
C LEU A 152 -0.42 -11.00 -8.23
N ARG A 153 -1.20 -12.03 -8.55
CA ARG A 153 -1.04 -12.80 -9.80
C ARG A 153 -1.34 -11.97 -11.04
N HIS A 154 -2.40 -11.15 -11.03
CA HIS A 154 -2.73 -10.23 -12.12
C HIS A 154 -1.56 -9.27 -12.41
N TYR A 155 -0.92 -8.78 -11.35
CA TYR A 155 0.22 -7.89 -11.41
C TYR A 155 1.58 -8.60 -11.57
N LYS A 156 1.57 -9.92 -11.74
CA LYS A 156 2.74 -10.76 -12.02
C LYS A 156 3.85 -10.64 -10.98
N PHE A 157 3.47 -10.56 -9.71
CA PHE A 157 4.40 -10.74 -8.61
C PHE A 157 5.06 -12.13 -8.67
N SER A 158 6.29 -12.24 -8.18
CA SER A 158 6.96 -13.53 -8.11
C SER A 158 6.29 -14.44 -7.08
N ASN A 159 6.37 -15.77 -7.27
CA ASN A 159 5.79 -16.72 -6.31
C ASN A 159 6.32 -16.53 -4.88
N LYS A 160 7.59 -16.12 -4.75
CA LYS A 160 8.19 -15.81 -3.45
C LYS A 160 7.48 -14.64 -2.77
N GLU A 161 7.29 -13.54 -3.50
CA GLU A 161 6.61 -12.35 -2.98
C GLU A 161 5.14 -12.62 -2.68
N ILE A 162 4.47 -13.40 -3.53
CA ILE A 162 3.09 -13.82 -3.27
C ILE A 162 3.02 -14.59 -1.96
N SER A 163 3.87 -15.61 -1.77
CA SER A 163 3.90 -16.39 -0.52
C SER A 163 4.12 -15.49 0.69
N GLU A 164 5.12 -14.61 0.64
CA GLU A 164 5.46 -13.71 1.75
C GLU A 164 4.30 -12.77 2.13
N ILE A 165 3.64 -12.16 1.14
CA ILE A 165 2.49 -11.27 1.36
C ILE A 165 1.30 -12.05 1.95
N LEU A 166 1.01 -13.25 1.45
CA LEU A 166 -0.08 -14.07 1.97
C LEU A 166 0.22 -14.59 3.39
N ASP A 167 1.48 -14.91 3.68
CA ASP A 167 1.89 -15.30 5.02
C ASP A 167 1.78 -14.12 6.02
N TYR A 168 2.14 -12.90 5.62
CA TYR A 168 1.85 -11.71 6.44
C TYR A 168 0.36 -11.59 6.77
N LEU A 169 -0.53 -11.75 5.79
CA LEU A 169 -1.98 -11.73 6.04
C LEU A 169 -2.40 -12.85 6.99
N LYS A 170 -1.88 -14.06 6.80
CA LYS A 170 -2.22 -15.22 7.62
C LYS A 170 -1.85 -15.03 9.09
N TYR A 171 -0.70 -14.40 9.35
CA TYR A 171 -0.18 -14.24 10.71
C TYR A 171 -0.40 -12.84 11.32
N ARG A 172 -1.09 -11.93 10.65
CA ARG A 172 -1.23 -10.52 11.10
C ARG A 172 -1.75 -10.33 12.53
N ASN A 173 -2.60 -11.23 13.02
CA ASN A 173 -3.15 -11.18 14.37
C ASN A 173 -2.42 -12.05 15.39
N SER A 174 -1.44 -12.86 14.98
CA SER A 174 -0.85 -13.89 15.84
C SER A 174 -0.14 -13.32 17.06
N LEU A 175 0.30 -12.06 17.02
CA LEU A 175 0.92 -11.39 18.16
C LEU A 175 -0.07 -10.55 18.96
N ILE A 176 -1.13 -10.01 18.34
CA ILE A 176 -2.22 -9.33 19.06
C ILE A 176 -2.86 -10.30 20.05
N ASP A 177 -3.16 -11.52 19.59
CA ASP A 177 -3.74 -12.58 20.43
C ASP A 177 -2.87 -12.86 21.67
N LEU A 178 -1.55 -12.80 21.54
CA LEU A 178 -0.60 -12.99 22.64
C LEU A 178 -0.55 -11.80 23.62
N THR A 179 -0.90 -10.59 23.17
CA THR A 179 -0.99 -9.41 24.05
C THR A 179 -2.26 -9.39 24.90
N GLU A 180 -3.30 -10.10 24.48
CA GLU A 180 -4.61 -10.15 25.16
C GLU A 180 -4.69 -11.27 26.21
N ILE A 181 -3.75 -12.22 26.19
CA ILE A 181 -3.65 -13.32 27.16
C ILE A 181 -2.33 -13.26 27.95
N VAL A 182 -2.20 -14.09 29.00
CA VAL A 182 -0.89 -14.40 29.60
C VAL A 182 -0.37 -15.67 28.92
N PRO A 183 0.47 -15.57 27.86
CA PRO A 183 0.88 -16.73 27.09
C PRO A 183 1.84 -17.61 27.88
N GLU A 184 1.78 -18.92 27.67
CA GLU A 184 2.80 -19.83 28.18
C GLU A 184 4.08 -19.75 27.33
N ASP A 185 5.24 -20.08 27.92
CA ASP A 185 6.53 -20.13 27.21
C ASP A 185 6.47 -20.97 25.92
N PHE A 186 5.64 -22.01 25.91
CA PHE A 186 5.43 -22.88 24.75
C PHE A 186 4.75 -22.15 23.59
N ASP A 187 3.72 -21.36 23.87
CA ASP A 187 2.94 -20.62 22.86
C ASP A 187 3.80 -19.56 22.20
N ILE A 188 4.58 -18.82 22.98
CA ILE A 188 5.52 -17.82 22.46
C ILE A 188 6.51 -18.48 21.50
N ARG A 189 7.17 -19.57 21.92
CA ARG A 189 8.15 -20.27 21.08
C ARG A 189 7.52 -20.90 19.84
N LYS A 190 6.27 -21.34 19.93
CA LYS A 190 5.54 -21.90 18.79
C LYS A 190 5.26 -20.79 17.77
N THR A 191 4.67 -19.67 18.20
CA THR A 191 4.37 -18.53 17.32
C THR A 191 5.63 -17.98 16.66
N LEU A 192 6.72 -17.76 17.40
CA LEU A 192 7.98 -17.29 16.83
C LEU A 192 8.56 -18.25 15.77
N ARG A 193 8.39 -19.56 15.96
CA ARG A 193 8.82 -20.57 14.97
C ARG A 193 7.94 -20.58 13.73
N GLU A 194 6.63 -20.36 13.87
CA GLU A 194 5.70 -20.29 12.76
C GLU A 194 5.89 -19.02 11.92
N LEU A 195 6.22 -17.90 12.57
CA LEU A 195 6.52 -16.63 11.90
C LEU A 195 7.83 -16.67 11.11
N GLY A 196 8.87 -17.32 11.66
CA GLY A 196 10.19 -17.39 11.02
C GLY A 196 10.72 -16.00 10.64
N ASP A 197 11.06 -15.82 9.37
CA ASP A 197 11.61 -14.56 8.83
C ASP A 197 10.62 -13.39 8.86
N LEU A 198 9.32 -13.63 9.08
CA LEU A 198 8.28 -12.60 9.11
C LEU A 198 8.16 -11.90 10.46
N VAL A 199 8.83 -12.40 11.51
CA VAL A 199 8.65 -11.97 12.90
C VAL A 199 8.74 -10.46 13.06
N ASP A 200 9.77 -9.82 12.53
CA ASP A 200 9.97 -8.37 12.65
C ASP A 200 8.84 -7.60 11.95
N GLY A 201 8.39 -8.08 10.80
CA GLY A 201 7.30 -7.45 10.06
C GLY A 201 5.94 -7.59 10.77
N VAL A 202 5.67 -8.73 11.38
CA VAL A 202 4.42 -8.95 12.15
C VAL A 202 4.44 -8.17 13.47
N ILE A 203 5.60 -8.02 14.12
CA ILE A 203 5.77 -7.10 15.26
C ILE A 203 5.42 -5.67 14.83
N LEU A 204 6.05 -5.18 13.77
CA LEU A 204 5.80 -3.82 13.26
C LEU A 204 4.33 -3.61 12.87
N TRP A 205 3.69 -4.62 12.28
CA TRP A 205 2.26 -4.59 12.01
C TRP A 205 1.46 -4.44 13.30
N THR A 206 1.71 -5.32 14.26
CA THR A 206 1.00 -5.34 15.56
C THR A 206 1.15 -4.01 16.29
N GLU A 207 2.37 -3.46 16.35
CA GLU A 207 2.60 -2.15 16.98
C GLU A 207 1.85 -1.02 16.25
N SER A 208 1.75 -1.07 14.92
CA SER A 208 1.01 -0.07 14.15
C SER A 208 -0.49 -0.10 14.44
N GLU A 209 -1.08 -1.29 14.60
CA GLU A 209 -2.49 -1.47 14.97
C GLU A 209 -2.77 -0.93 16.38
N LEU A 210 -1.88 -1.24 17.33
CA LEU A 210 -2.00 -0.77 18.71
C LEU A 210 -1.84 0.77 18.79
N SER A 211 -0.94 1.35 18.00
CA SER A 211 -0.79 2.82 17.89
C SER A 211 -2.08 3.48 17.43
N ILE A 212 -2.73 2.94 16.40
CA ILE A 212 -4.00 3.46 15.86
C ILE A 212 -5.12 3.40 16.92
N ARG A 213 -5.22 2.28 17.66
CA ARG A 213 -6.17 2.15 18.78
C ARG A 213 -5.99 3.21 19.84
N THR A 214 -4.74 3.55 20.19
CA THR A 214 -4.46 4.55 21.23
C THR A 214 -4.75 5.99 20.81
N GLU A 215 -4.79 6.26 19.50
CA GLU A 215 -5.08 7.60 18.94
C GLU A 215 -6.59 7.89 18.83
N GLY A 216 -7.47 6.94 19.21
CA GLY A 216 -8.91 7.14 19.21
C GLY A 216 -9.56 7.08 17.83
N ILE A 217 -8.91 6.42 16.86
CA ILE A 217 -9.58 5.93 15.66
C ILE A 217 -10.36 4.69 16.12
N ASP A 218 -11.64 4.88 16.44
CA ASP A 218 -12.52 3.80 16.92
C ASP A 218 -12.49 2.60 15.96
N LEU A 219 -12.13 1.44 16.50
CA LEU A 219 -12.10 0.15 15.82
C LEU A 219 -13.33 -0.72 16.16
N ASP A 220 -14.43 -0.10 16.57
CA ASP A 220 -15.71 -0.79 16.80
C ASP A 220 -16.49 -0.98 15.49
#